data_AF-A0A1I1F5F0-F1
#
_entry.id   AF-A0A1I1F5F0-F1
#
_cell.length_a   1.000
_cell.length_b   1.000
_cell.length_c   1.000
_cell.angle_alpha   90.00
_cell.angle_beta   90.00
_cell.angle_gamma   90.00
#
_symmetry.space_group_name_H-M   'P 1'
#
loop_
_entity.id
_entity.type
_entity.pdbx_description
1 polymer ?
#
loop_
_entity_poly.entity_id
_entity_poly.type
_entity_poly.pdbx_seq_one_letter_code
_entity_poly.pdbx_strand_id
1 'polypeptide(L)'
;MTGNGKVAIYMCCYNHAKYVAEAIESIVSQAYTNWELWMANDGSTDDSAQIMASYESEKIHFFNLKNNTKLVGAQGILLNEIKKSDCEYIACIAADDKWKAEKLEKQIKLMSEHEEYGACFSWDEILFEDGTEQDPFRMNTEYSHQQNRSRYEWIYTYTLYDNWMNACSALVKKDIFFEFGGYNQYFIGCGDFKLWFDIVLKYPIYVIQEPLLYYRRHKDNLSKRSNGVVQQMNSELYSIKYKNLNSISKHDFYRSYYRELIYCEGANENYFWADKIFFIISAMPYENVYNQIAVSMWLDKSDDQEYMRLLEKRYGFNNSLLTELKAQTGLGALLLNQLGINDRYSYEWKGFEEYFLLLYEQNVINEQNISNFLWNPIYRFALYVETSGNGEKLFKKMRQSICEYRKRASENKKEKIIHILCNSELKGYVGDIIGGMADDNKYYISFVCKKTEYFDTNVISEESCDCGAVYIDIYDSRNKALYFSYEQGINADVVYYVDCLGDEYECTDMLRGYSLGVTQMALISKSRFSDKNQLNAICRIMDNVDFL
;
A
#
# COMPACT_ATOMS: atom_id res chain seq x y z
N MET A 1 12.78 26.90 7.93
CA MET A 1 14.20 26.61 7.57
C MET A 1 14.16 26.05 6.17
N THR A 2 14.76 26.69 5.17
CA THR A 2 14.78 26.14 3.79
C THR A 2 15.75 24.96 3.77
N GLY A 3 15.26 23.74 3.56
CA GLY A 3 16.09 22.55 3.51
C GLY A 3 17.12 22.63 2.38
N ASN A 4 18.39 22.68 2.74
CA ASN A 4 19.52 22.76 1.82
C ASN A 4 20.19 21.39 1.62
N GLY A 5 19.43 20.29 1.67
CA GLY A 5 20.03 18.96 1.63
C GLY A 5 20.60 18.60 0.26
N LYS A 6 21.88 18.20 0.23
CA LYS A 6 22.59 17.89 -1.01
C LYS A 6 22.04 16.61 -1.66
N VAL A 7 21.81 16.65 -2.98
CA VAL A 7 21.29 15.51 -3.75
C VAL A 7 22.40 14.82 -4.55
N ALA A 8 22.62 13.53 -4.32
CA ALA A 8 23.40 12.70 -5.21
C ALA A 8 22.51 12.10 -6.30
N ILE A 9 22.77 12.49 -7.54
CA ILE A 9 22.10 11.97 -8.73
C ILE A 9 23.01 10.95 -9.35
N TYR A 10 22.51 9.76 -9.69
CA TYR A 10 23.31 8.79 -10.41
C TYR A 10 22.71 8.41 -11.78
N MET A 11 23.59 8.17 -12.75
CA MET A 11 23.25 7.84 -14.13
C MET A 11 24.15 6.72 -14.65
N CYS A 12 23.56 5.62 -15.10
CA CYS A 12 24.26 4.57 -15.82
C CYS A 12 23.94 4.68 -17.31
N CYS A 13 24.96 4.53 -18.16
CA CYS A 13 24.82 4.67 -19.61
C CYS A 13 25.44 3.49 -20.36
N TYR A 14 24.69 2.92 -21.31
CA TYR A 14 25.20 1.96 -22.29
C TYR A 14 24.54 2.22 -23.66
N ASN A 15 25.31 2.67 -24.65
CA ASN A 15 24.85 2.92 -26.01
C ASN A 15 23.67 3.91 -26.13
N HIS A 16 23.76 5.07 -25.46
CA HIS A 16 22.77 6.14 -25.51
C HIS A 16 23.34 7.46 -26.04
N ALA A 17 24.27 7.43 -27.01
CA ALA A 17 24.91 8.64 -27.54
C ALA A 17 23.89 9.67 -28.07
N LYS A 18 22.75 9.18 -28.59
CA LYS A 18 21.65 10.03 -29.07
C LYS A 18 20.98 10.86 -27.96
N TYR A 19 20.98 10.39 -26.72
CA TYR A 19 20.12 10.92 -25.65
C TYR A 19 20.89 11.47 -24.45
N VAL A 20 22.07 10.93 -24.16
CA VAL A 20 22.79 11.18 -22.90
C VAL A 20 23.15 12.64 -22.69
N ALA A 21 23.43 13.40 -23.76
CA ALA A 21 23.65 14.84 -23.66
C ALA A 21 22.43 15.57 -23.10
N GLU A 22 21.23 15.30 -23.66
CA GLU A 22 19.98 15.91 -23.19
C GLU A 22 19.66 15.52 -21.73
N ALA A 23 19.95 14.27 -21.35
CA ALA A 23 19.80 13.80 -19.98
C ALA A 23 20.68 14.59 -19.00
N ILE A 24 21.98 14.76 -19.32
CA ILE A 24 22.93 15.51 -18.49
C ILE A 24 22.54 17.00 -18.43
N GLU A 25 22.20 17.62 -19.56
CA GLU A 25 21.77 19.02 -19.60
C GLU A 25 20.51 19.26 -18.74
N SER A 26 19.59 18.29 -18.67
CA SER A 26 18.39 18.39 -17.83
C SER A 26 18.70 18.41 -16.32
N ILE A 27 19.84 17.87 -15.92
CA ILE A 27 20.35 17.93 -14.54
C ILE A 27 21.09 19.26 -14.32
N VAL A 28 21.96 19.63 -15.24
CA VAL A 28 22.76 20.88 -15.17
C VAL A 28 21.85 22.12 -15.09
N SER A 29 20.68 22.06 -15.75
CA SER A 29 19.68 23.13 -15.78
C SER A 29 18.66 23.10 -14.64
N GLN A 30 18.81 22.25 -13.62
CA GLN A 30 17.91 22.23 -12.46
C GLN A 30 17.94 23.56 -11.70
N ALA A 31 16.76 24.04 -11.30
CA ALA A 31 16.61 25.25 -10.50
C ALA A 31 17.24 25.10 -9.10
N TYR A 32 17.12 23.90 -8.51
CA TYR A 32 17.86 23.55 -7.30
C TYR A 32 19.31 23.21 -7.65
N THR A 33 20.27 23.86 -6.99
CA THR A 33 21.69 23.78 -7.39
C THR A 33 22.58 22.96 -6.45
N ASN A 34 22.09 22.53 -5.29
CA ASN A 34 22.88 21.73 -4.34
C ASN A 34 22.82 20.23 -4.68
N TRP A 35 23.44 19.85 -5.79
CA TRP A 35 23.50 18.47 -6.25
C TRP A 35 24.91 18.09 -6.69
N GLU A 36 25.14 16.79 -6.77
CA GLU A 36 26.29 16.15 -7.41
C GLU A 36 25.78 15.07 -8.37
N LEU A 37 26.44 14.90 -9.52
CA LEU A 37 26.09 13.93 -10.55
C LEU A 37 27.19 12.87 -10.65
N TRP A 38 26.84 11.64 -10.31
CA TRP A 38 27.68 10.47 -10.41
C TRP A 38 27.28 9.66 -11.63
N MET A 39 28.12 9.61 -12.65
CA MET A 39 27.75 8.98 -13.93
C MET A 39 28.77 7.93 -14.37
N ALA A 40 28.28 6.80 -14.88
CA ALA A 40 29.12 5.71 -15.35
C ALA A 40 28.74 5.27 -16.76
N ASN A 41 29.73 5.26 -17.65
CA ASN A 41 29.64 4.58 -18.94
C ASN A 41 29.97 3.09 -18.77
N ASP A 42 29.06 2.21 -19.15
CA ASP A 42 29.18 0.76 -18.99
C ASP A 42 29.69 0.08 -20.27
N GLY A 43 30.86 0.49 -20.76
CA GLY A 43 31.47 -0.13 -21.95
C GLY A 43 30.69 0.09 -23.24
N SER A 44 30.10 1.28 -23.43
CA SER A 44 29.45 1.66 -24.69
C SER A 44 30.39 1.54 -25.90
N THR A 45 29.81 1.18 -27.04
CA THR A 45 30.49 1.07 -28.34
C THR A 45 30.21 2.25 -29.27
N ASP A 46 29.33 3.17 -28.86
CA ASP A 46 29.04 4.43 -29.54
C ASP A 46 29.73 5.61 -28.82
N ASP A 47 29.40 6.83 -29.23
CA ASP A 47 30.01 8.06 -28.71
C ASP A 47 29.57 8.42 -27.28
N SER A 48 28.77 7.59 -26.59
CA SER A 48 28.25 7.88 -25.24
C SER A 48 29.37 8.24 -24.26
N ALA A 49 30.46 7.47 -24.27
CA ALA A 49 31.58 7.69 -23.36
C ALA A 49 32.27 9.04 -23.61
N GLN A 50 32.42 9.42 -24.89
CA GLN A 50 33.03 10.69 -25.29
C GLN A 50 32.14 11.86 -24.88
N ILE A 51 30.82 11.75 -25.12
CA ILE A 51 29.85 12.79 -24.76
C ILE A 51 29.82 12.98 -23.24
N MET A 52 29.74 11.89 -22.46
CA MET A 52 29.75 11.98 -20.99
C MET A 52 31.06 12.59 -20.49
N ALA A 53 32.20 12.21 -21.06
CA ALA A 53 33.50 12.74 -20.67
C ALA A 53 33.65 14.25 -20.94
N SER A 54 32.90 14.84 -21.88
CA SER A 54 33.01 16.28 -22.16
C SER A 54 32.35 17.18 -21.11
N TYR A 55 31.56 16.61 -20.19
CA TYR A 55 30.91 17.34 -19.10
C TYR A 55 31.81 17.42 -17.86
N GLU A 56 32.80 18.31 -17.88
CA GLU A 56 33.72 18.55 -16.75
C GLU A 56 33.19 19.60 -15.78
N SER A 57 33.03 19.23 -14.50
CA SER A 57 32.60 20.12 -13.42
C SER A 57 32.98 19.54 -12.06
N GLU A 58 33.21 20.37 -11.04
CA GLU A 58 33.44 19.91 -9.66
C GLU A 58 32.26 19.11 -9.09
N LYS A 59 31.06 19.29 -9.64
CA LYS A 59 29.84 18.56 -9.26
C LYS A 59 29.63 17.26 -10.03
N ILE A 60 30.45 16.96 -11.03
CA ILE A 60 30.25 15.82 -11.94
C ILE A 60 31.40 14.83 -11.78
N HIS A 61 31.04 13.58 -11.46
CA HIS A 61 31.96 12.48 -11.25
C HIS A 61 31.72 11.41 -12.30
N PHE A 62 32.70 11.20 -13.20
CA PHE A 62 32.58 10.26 -14.32
C PHE A 62 33.44 9.01 -14.13
N PHE A 63 32.83 7.85 -14.37
CA PHE A 63 33.50 6.54 -14.39
C PHE A 63 33.32 5.90 -15.76
N ASN A 64 34.41 5.42 -16.35
CA ASN A 64 34.37 4.76 -17.65
C ASN A 64 34.79 3.30 -17.54
N LEU A 65 33.83 2.37 -17.65
CA LEU A 65 34.10 0.94 -17.64
C LEU A 65 34.48 0.50 -19.06
N LYS A 66 35.47 -0.39 -19.15
CA LYS A 66 35.96 -0.91 -20.44
C LYS A 66 35.03 -1.96 -21.05
N ASN A 67 34.30 -2.70 -20.22
CA ASN A 67 33.47 -3.81 -20.63
C ASN A 67 32.04 -3.58 -20.16
N ASN A 68 31.06 -3.99 -20.96
CA ASN A 68 29.65 -3.96 -20.61
C ASN A 68 29.34 -4.95 -19.49
N THR A 69 28.84 -4.43 -18.37
CA THR A 69 28.43 -5.17 -17.17
C THR A 69 26.91 -5.27 -16.99
N LYS A 70 26.15 -4.96 -18.05
CA LYS A 70 24.68 -4.89 -18.09
C LYS A 70 24.14 -3.87 -17.10
N LEU A 71 24.82 -2.74 -16.98
CA LEU A 71 24.60 -1.62 -16.06
C LEU A 71 24.79 -1.96 -14.58
N VAL A 72 24.88 -3.24 -14.21
CA VAL A 72 25.00 -3.69 -12.82
C VAL A 72 26.33 -3.23 -12.20
N GLY A 73 27.44 -3.44 -12.90
CA GLY A 73 28.76 -3.01 -12.44
C GLY A 73 28.89 -1.48 -12.38
N ALA A 74 28.37 -0.79 -13.40
CA ALA A 74 28.29 0.66 -13.41
C ALA A 74 27.51 1.20 -12.20
N GLN A 75 26.30 0.70 -11.96
CA GLN A 75 25.47 1.11 -10.82
C GLN A 75 26.17 0.83 -9.48
N GLY A 76 26.83 -0.32 -9.35
CA GLY A 76 27.55 -0.68 -8.13
C GLY A 76 28.68 0.27 -7.78
N ILE A 77 29.47 0.70 -8.77
CA ILE A 77 30.53 1.69 -8.58
C ILE A 77 29.93 3.01 -8.10
N LEU A 78 28.89 3.50 -8.78
CA LEU A 78 28.26 4.78 -8.43
C LEU A 78 27.67 4.76 -7.01
N LEU A 79 26.91 3.73 -6.67
CA LEU A 79 26.30 3.62 -5.33
C LEU A 79 27.34 3.45 -4.22
N ASN A 80 28.47 2.79 -4.48
CA ASN A 80 29.57 2.69 -3.53
C ASN A 80 30.23 4.04 -3.23
N GLU A 81 30.36 4.91 -4.23
CA GLU A 81 30.91 6.25 -4.02
C GLU A 81 29.89 7.19 -3.39
N ILE A 82 28.63 7.15 -3.82
CA ILE A 82 27.53 7.92 -3.20
C ILE A 82 27.37 7.58 -1.72
N LYS A 83 27.54 6.31 -1.33
CA LYS A 83 27.50 5.90 0.07
C LYS A 83 28.53 6.62 0.94
N LYS A 84 29.65 7.05 0.36
CA LYS A 84 30.73 7.78 1.05
C LYS A 84 30.56 9.30 0.94
N SER A 85 29.67 9.79 0.08
CA SER A 85 29.46 11.23 -0.09
C SER A 85 28.63 11.81 1.06
N ASP A 86 28.70 13.13 1.21
CA ASP A 86 27.99 13.91 2.22
C ASP A 86 26.55 14.25 1.82
N CYS A 87 26.03 13.62 0.75
CA CYS A 87 24.66 13.88 0.30
C CYS A 87 23.60 13.44 1.33
N GLU A 88 22.44 14.07 1.30
CA GLU A 88 21.29 13.73 2.15
C GLU A 88 20.24 12.94 1.37
N TYR A 89 20.18 13.15 0.06
CA TYR A 89 19.19 12.53 -0.83
C TYR A 89 19.86 11.85 -2.00
N ILE A 90 19.20 10.80 -2.50
CA ILE A 90 19.58 10.05 -3.69
C ILE A 90 18.45 10.14 -4.71
N ALA A 91 18.81 10.43 -5.96
CA ALA A 91 17.93 10.33 -7.12
C ALA A 91 18.64 9.57 -8.25
N CYS A 92 17.86 8.99 -9.17
CA CYS A 92 18.41 8.32 -10.34
C CYS A 92 17.79 8.86 -11.62
N ILE A 93 18.56 8.85 -12.70
CA ILE A 93 18.05 9.16 -14.03
C ILE A 93 18.59 8.13 -15.03
N ALA A 94 17.75 7.72 -15.98
CA ALA A 94 18.18 6.90 -17.11
C ALA A 94 18.84 7.79 -18.17
N ALA A 95 19.86 7.28 -18.87
CA ALA A 95 20.61 8.06 -19.86
C ALA A 95 19.79 8.44 -21.12
N ASP A 96 18.59 7.89 -21.26
CA ASP A 96 17.59 8.18 -22.28
C ASP A 96 16.44 9.11 -21.81
N ASP A 97 16.32 9.37 -20.51
CA ASP A 97 15.28 10.22 -19.92
C ASP A 97 15.76 11.66 -19.70
N LYS A 98 14.83 12.57 -19.41
CA LYS A 98 15.16 13.95 -19.01
C LYS A 98 14.22 14.48 -17.94
N TRP A 99 14.73 15.37 -17.09
CA TRP A 99 13.94 16.01 -16.03
C TRP A 99 13.43 17.40 -16.44
N LYS A 100 12.33 17.84 -15.81
CA LYS A 100 11.90 19.24 -15.84
C LYS A 100 12.73 20.06 -14.84
N ALA A 101 12.97 21.33 -15.13
CA ALA A 101 13.93 22.17 -14.42
C ALA A 101 13.62 22.34 -12.91
N GLU A 102 12.34 22.26 -12.55
CA GLU A 102 11.83 22.45 -11.20
C GLU A 102 11.71 21.15 -10.38
N LYS A 103 12.11 20.00 -10.93
CA LYS A 103 11.93 18.69 -10.27
C LYS A 103 12.56 18.65 -8.88
N LEU A 104 13.86 18.92 -8.80
CA LEU A 104 14.60 18.84 -7.53
C LEU A 104 14.13 19.91 -6.53
N GLU A 105 13.81 21.12 -7.00
CA GLU A 105 13.31 22.19 -6.13
C GLU A 105 12.02 21.78 -5.42
N LYS A 106 11.04 21.26 -6.18
CA LYS A 106 9.76 20.80 -5.62
C LYS A 106 9.94 19.61 -4.66
N GLN A 107 10.77 18.65 -5.04
CA GLN A 107 11.00 17.46 -4.21
C GLN A 107 11.77 17.78 -2.93
N ILE A 108 12.80 18.62 -2.99
CA ILE A 108 13.56 19.02 -1.81
C ILE A 108 12.70 19.85 -0.86
N LYS A 109 11.92 20.80 -1.40
CA LYS A 109 10.98 21.58 -0.60
C LYS A 109 10.07 20.64 0.20
N LEU A 110 9.40 19.72 -0.47
CA LEU A 110 8.53 18.72 0.15
C LEU A 110 9.26 17.91 1.22
N MET A 111 10.39 17.29 0.89
CA MET A 111 11.12 16.41 1.82
C MET A 111 11.69 17.17 3.02
N SER A 112 11.97 18.47 2.87
CA SER A 112 12.44 19.33 3.97
C SER A 112 11.32 19.84 4.88
N GLU A 113 10.11 19.99 4.35
CA GLU A 113 8.93 20.38 5.14
C GLU A 113 8.31 19.17 5.87
N HIS A 114 8.67 17.95 5.46
CA HIS A 114 8.08 16.70 5.92
C HIS A 114 9.13 15.62 6.22
N GLU A 115 9.72 15.67 7.42
CA GLU A 115 10.80 14.77 7.82
C GLU A 115 10.38 13.29 7.96
N GLU A 116 9.09 13.00 8.11
CA GLU A 116 8.57 11.64 8.20
C GLU A 116 8.70 10.83 6.91
N TYR A 117 8.73 11.49 5.73
CA TYR A 117 8.76 10.77 4.46
C TYR A 117 10.14 10.16 4.21
N GLY A 118 10.14 8.87 3.87
CA GLY A 118 11.37 8.17 3.48
C GLY A 118 11.77 8.43 2.03
N ALA A 119 10.77 8.66 1.18
CA ALA A 119 10.93 8.99 -0.22
C ALA A 119 9.77 9.83 -0.72
N CYS A 120 10.01 10.58 -1.80
CA CYS A 120 8.95 11.13 -2.62
C CYS A 120 9.14 10.77 -4.09
N PHE A 121 8.07 10.90 -4.86
CA PHE A 121 8.01 10.61 -6.28
C PHE A 121 7.29 11.74 -7.00
N SER A 122 7.37 11.76 -8.32
CA SER A 122 6.52 12.60 -9.17
C SER A 122 5.84 11.78 -10.25
N TRP A 123 4.86 12.36 -10.93
CA TRP A 123 4.36 11.80 -12.18
C TRP A 123 5.42 11.92 -13.28
N ASP A 124 5.26 11.14 -14.35
CA ASP A 124 6.04 11.25 -15.58
C ASP A 124 5.16 11.63 -16.78
N GLU A 125 5.79 12.14 -17.83
CA GLU A 125 5.20 12.29 -19.16
C GLU A 125 5.93 11.36 -20.12
N ILE A 126 5.19 10.58 -20.92
CA ILE A 126 5.81 9.69 -21.90
C ILE A 126 6.19 10.49 -23.14
N LEU A 127 7.44 10.36 -23.57
CA LEU A 127 7.95 10.95 -24.82
C LEU A 127 8.29 9.84 -25.81
N PHE A 128 7.49 9.72 -26.87
CA PHE A 128 7.66 8.66 -27.88
C PHE A 128 8.63 9.10 -29.00
N GLU A 129 9.63 8.27 -29.26
CA GLU A 129 10.70 8.51 -30.26
C GLU A 129 10.70 7.52 -31.41
N ASP A 130 9.95 6.43 -31.28
CA ASP A 130 9.81 5.38 -32.30
C ASP A 130 8.59 5.61 -33.22
N GLY A 131 7.93 6.76 -33.11
CA GLY A 131 6.73 7.11 -33.88
C GLY A 131 5.46 6.41 -33.40
N THR A 132 5.50 5.71 -32.26
CA THR A 132 4.30 5.21 -31.59
C THR A 132 3.61 6.36 -30.84
N GLU A 133 2.28 6.31 -30.73
CA GLU A 133 1.50 7.29 -29.94
C GLU A 133 1.02 6.71 -28.60
N GLN A 134 1.25 5.41 -28.39
CA GLN A 134 0.82 4.67 -27.21
C GLN A 134 1.83 3.58 -26.88
N ASP A 135 1.95 3.29 -25.58
CA ASP A 135 2.77 2.20 -25.10
C ASP A 135 2.01 0.87 -25.27
N PRO A 136 2.46 -0.06 -26.13
CA PRO A 136 1.73 -1.31 -26.37
C PRO A 136 1.68 -2.23 -25.13
N PHE A 137 2.47 -1.94 -24.09
CA PHE A 137 2.55 -2.75 -22.88
C PHE A 137 1.93 -2.07 -21.65
N ARG A 138 1.54 -0.80 -21.75
CA ARG A 138 0.76 -0.11 -20.72
C ARG A 138 -0.60 0.25 -21.31
N MET A 139 -1.66 -0.38 -20.79
CA MET A 139 -3.04 -0.05 -21.19
C MET A 139 -3.43 1.39 -20.84
N ASN A 140 -2.64 2.07 -20.00
CA ASN A 140 -2.81 3.48 -19.65
C ASN A 140 -1.44 4.20 -19.63
N THR A 141 -1.30 5.27 -20.41
CA THR A 141 -0.10 6.13 -20.44
C THR A 141 0.11 6.88 -19.12
N GLU A 142 -0.93 7.04 -18.31
CA GLU A 142 -0.90 7.67 -16.98
C GLU A 142 -0.62 6.66 -15.85
N TYR A 143 -0.03 5.51 -16.15
CA TYR A 143 0.20 4.45 -15.17
C TYR A 143 0.97 4.90 -13.92
N SER A 144 1.88 5.86 -14.08
CA SER A 144 2.67 6.46 -12.98
C SER A 144 1.94 7.59 -12.23
N HIS A 145 0.74 8.00 -12.69
CA HIS A 145 -0.02 9.15 -12.17
C HIS A 145 -0.79 8.77 -10.90
N GLN A 146 -0.04 8.25 -9.94
CA GLN A 146 -0.58 7.74 -8.69
C GLN A 146 -1.04 8.86 -7.76
N GLN A 147 -2.11 8.60 -7.03
CA GLN A 147 -2.59 9.47 -5.97
C GLN A 147 -1.81 9.20 -4.68
N ASN A 148 -1.77 10.19 -3.79
CA ASN A 148 -1.25 10.00 -2.44
C ASN A 148 -2.13 9.01 -1.66
N ARG A 149 -1.45 8.17 -0.88
CA ARG A 149 -2.04 7.11 -0.05
C ARG A 149 -1.29 7.05 1.27
N SER A 150 -1.96 6.57 2.29
CA SER A 150 -1.29 6.22 3.55
C SER A 150 -0.26 5.10 3.33
N ARG A 151 0.69 4.98 4.26
CA ARG A 151 1.68 3.89 4.27
C ARG A 151 1.03 2.50 4.13
N TYR A 152 -0.09 2.26 4.82
CA TYR A 152 -0.78 0.97 4.83
C TYR A 152 -1.50 0.67 3.52
N GLU A 153 -2.08 1.70 2.89
CA GLU A 153 -2.66 1.59 1.56
C GLU A 153 -1.59 1.34 0.50
N TRP A 154 -0.38 1.90 0.65
CA TRP A 154 0.75 1.56 -0.21
C TRP A 154 1.20 0.11 -0.05
N ILE A 155 1.32 -0.38 1.19
CA ILE A 155 1.61 -1.80 1.45
C ILE A 155 0.54 -2.67 0.77
N TYR A 156 -0.74 -2.38 0.96
CA TYR A 156 -1.85 -3.07 0.28
C TYR A 156 -1.69 -3.02 -1.24
N THR A 157 -1.48 -1.83 -1.80
CA THR A 157 -1.36 -1.59 -3.23
C THR A 157 -0.20 -2.36 -3.84
N TYR A 158 1.02 -2.26 -3.29
CA TYR A 158 2.19 -3.00 -3.78
C TYR A 158 2.10 -4.50 -3.50
N THR A 159 1.29 -4.92 -2.53
CA THR A 159 1.02 -6.35 -2.36
C THR A 159 0.20 -6.90 -3.50
N LEU A 160 -0.82 -6.16 -3.96
CA LEU A 160 -1.78 -6.62 -4.97
C LEU A 160 -1.36 -6.34 -6.40
N TYR A 161 -0.59 -5.29 -6.61
CA TYR A 161 -0.24 -4.79 -7.93
C TYR A 161 1.28 -4.71 -8.11
N ASP A 162 1.69 -4.56 -9.35
CA ASP A 162 3.10 -4.39 -9.72
C ASP A 162 3.59 -2.95 -9.46
N ASN A 163 4.83 -2.68 -9.85
CA ASN A 163 5.45 -1.39 -9.67
C ASN A 163 4.78 -0.29 -10.49
N TRP A 164 4.07 0.61 -9.81
CA TRP A 164 3.40 1.76 -10.43
C TRP A 164 4.23 3.03 -10.41
N MET A 165 5.44 3.01 -9.83
CA MET A 165 6.28 4.21 -9.69
C MET A 165 7.48 4.12 -10.60
N ASN A 166 7.74 5.19 -11.36
CA ASN A 166 8.93 5.31 -12.17
C ASN A 166 10.14 5.58 -11.26
N ALA A 167 11.19 4.75 -11.35
CA ALA A 167 12.41 4.94 -10.56
C ALA A 167 13.03 6.33 -10.76
N CYS A 168 13.02 6.85 -11.99
CA CYS A 168 13.55 8.19 -12.33
C CYS A 168 12.75 9.34 -11.72
N SER A 169 11.55 9.08 -11.19
CA SER A 169 10.75 10.07 -10.48
C SER A 169 11.08 10.18 -9.00
N ALA A 170 11.76 9.19 -8.43
CA ALA A 170 12.04 9.13 -7.00
C ALA A 170 13.10 10.13 -6.53
N LEU A 171 12.93 10.63 -5.30
CA LEU A 171 13.96 11.23 -4.46
C LEU A 171 13.87 10.56 -3.08
N VAL A 172 14.96 9.95 -2.62
CA VAL A 172 14.99 9.08 -1.43
C VAL A 172 16.00 9.63 -0.42
N LYS A 173 15.71 9.59 0.88
CA LYS A 173 16.72 9.90 1.89
C LYS A 173 17.85 8.87 1.84
N LYS A 174 19.11 9.32 1.85
CA LYS A 174 20.30 8.47 1.70
C LYS A 174 20.33 7.33 2.74
N ASP A 175 20.09 7.67 4.00
CA ASP A 175 20.17 6.68 5.09
C ASP A 175 19.11 5.59 4.94
N ILE A 176 17.89 5.97 4.54
CA ILE A 176 16.79 5.03 4.27
C ILE A 176 17.07 4.20 3.02
N PHE A 177 17.60 4.82 1.95
CA PHE A 177 17.99 4.12 0.73
C PHE A 177 18.97 2.99 1.04
N PHE A 178 20.02 3.27 1.82
CA PHE A 178 21.03 2.27 2.17
C PHE A 178 20.62 1.33 3.31
N GLU A 179 19.67 1.69 4.17
CA GLU A 179 19.06 0.78 5.17
C GLU A 179 18.55 -0.50 4.49
N PHE A 180 17.91 -0.37 3.32
CA PHE A 180 17.34 -1.49 2.57
C PHE A 180 18.27 -2.08 1.49
N GLY A 181 19.54 -1.67 1.52
CA GLY A 181 20.58 -2.13 0.59
C GLY A 181 20.60 -1.41 -0.75
N GLY A 182 19.83 -0.33 -0.92
CA GLY A 182 19.68 0.40 -2.18
C GLY A 182 19.06 -0.44 -3.29
N TYR A 183 19.42 -0.13 -4.54
CA TYR A 183 19.09 -1.00 -5.67
C TYR A 183 19.89 -2.29 -5.58
N ASN A 184 19.18 -3.36 -5.21
CA ASN A 184 19.78 -4.66 -5.08
C ASN A 184 20.02 -5.26 -6.48
N GLN A 185 21.29 -5.43 -6.82
CA GLN A 185 21.78 -5.91 -8.12
C GLN A 185 21.32 -7.32 -8.51
N TYR A 186 20.80 -8.11 -7.56
CA TYR A 186 20.20 -9.41 -7.82
C TYR A 186 18.75 -9.32 -8.34
N PHE A 187 18.13 -8.14 -8.29
CA PHE A 187 16.80 -7.85 -8.83
C PHE A 187 16.92 -6.92 -10.04
N ILE A 188 17.12 -7.50 -11.22
CA ILE A 188 17.41 -6.75 -12.44
C ILE A 188 16.12 -6.14 -13.01
N GLY A 189 14.99 -6.85 -12.90
CA GLY A 189 13.71 -6.40 -13.46
C GLY A 189 12.83 -5.63 -12.47
N CYS A 190 13.00 -5.87 -11.16
CA CYS A 190 12.13 -5.34 -10.11
C CYS A 190 12.90 -4.75 -8.91
N GLY A 191 14.16 -4.34 -9.12
CA GLY A 191 15.01 -3.80 -8.05
C GLY A 191 14.47 -2.50 -7.45
N ASP A 192 13.83 -1.66 -8.25
CA ASP A 192 13.13 -0.45 -7.83
C ASP A 192 11.90 -0.77 -6.98
N PHE A 193 11.04 -1.67 -7.48
CA PHE A 193 9.86 -2.12 -6.78
C PHE A 193 10.17 -2.71 -5.40
N LYS A 194 11.18 -3.57 -5.33
CA LYS A 194 11.67 -4.13 -4.07
C LYS A 194 12.01 -3.02 -3.08
N LEU A 195 12.75 -2.00 -3.53
CA LEU A 195 13.15 -0.88 -2.68
C LEU A 195 11.95 -0.06 -2.22
N TRP A 196 11.02 0.28 -3.12
CA TRP A 196 9.80 1.01 -2.77
C TRP A 196 8.94 0.24 -1.77
N PHE A 197 8.80 -1.06 -1.96
CA PHE A 197 8.03 -1.92 -1.06
C PHE A 197 8.69 -1.98 0.33
N ASP A 198 10.01 -2.19 0.39
CA ASP A 198 10.74 -2.21 1.66
C ASP A 198 10.65 -0.87 2.41
N ILE A 199 10.70 0.26 1.69
CA ILE A 199 10.53 1.59 2.28
C ILE A 199 9.13 1.75 2.88
N VAL A 200 8.06 1.42 2.13
CA VAL A 200 6.69 1.60 2.65
C VAL A 200 6.37 0.66 3.82
N LEU A 201 7.12 -0.43 4.00
CA LEU A 201 6.99 -1.25 5.21
C LEU A 201 7.46 -0.54 6.49
N LYS A 202 8.18 0.59 6.40
CA LYS A 202 8.66 1.34 7.58
C LYS A 202 8.35 2.84 7.55
N TYR A 203 8.41 3.46 6.39
CA TYR A 203 8.32 4.91 6.23
C TYR A 203 7.17 5.27 5.29
N PRO A 204 6.41 6.36 5.55
CA PRO A 204 5.49 6.89 4.56
C PRO A 204 6.26 7.43 3.36
N ILE A 205 5.56 7.50 2.22
CA ILE A 205 6.05 8.09 0.98
C ILE A 205 5.03 9.10 0.44
N TYR A 206 5.48 10.01 -0.41
CA TYR A 206 4.62 11.01 -1.03
C TYR A 206 4.77 11.03 -2.56
N VAL A 207 3.68 11.27 -3.28
CA VAL A 207 3.65 11.44 -4.73
C VAL A 207 3.25 12.87 -5.07
N ILE A 208 4.18 13.63 -5.64
CA ILE A 208 3.93 14.94 -6.23
C ILE A 208 3.13 14.71 -7.52
N GLN A 209 1.91 15.25 -7.56
CA GLN A 209 0.94 15.02 -8.63
C GLN A 209 1.16 15.97 -9.81
N GLU A 210 2.43 16.08 -10.19
CA GLU A 210 2.89 16.91 -11.28
C GLU A 210 3.88 16.09 -12.11
N PRO A 211 3.79 16.15 -13.45
CA PRO A 211 4.75 15.48 -14.30
C PRO A 211 6.06 16.24 -14.29
N LEU A 212 7.08 15.73 -13.58
CA LEU A 212 8.38 16.41 -13.40
C LEU A 212 9.55 15.73 -14.15
N LEU A 213 9.26 14.71 -14.94
CA LEU A 213 10.21 14.09 -15.86
C LEU A 213 9.53 13.62 -17.14
N TYR A 214 10.34 13.44 -18.17
CA TYR A 214 9.97 12.79 -19.40
C TYR A 214 10.58 11.39 -19.44
N TYR A 215 9.72 10.39 -19.52
CA TYR A 215 10.11 9.00 -19.71
C TYR A 215 10.11 8.65 -21.20
N ARG A 216 11.27 8.37 -21.77
CA ARG A 216 11.43 8.23 -23.22
C ARG A 216 11.16 6.80 -23.69
N ARG A 217 10.27 6.66 -24.67
CA ARG A 217 9.92 5.39 -25.31
C ARG A 217 10.63 5.23 -26.66
N HIS A 218 11.42 4.17 -26.77
CA HIS A 218 12.08 3.74 -28.00
C HIS A 218 12.35 2.22 -27.99
N LYS A 219 12.62 1.66 -29.17
CA LYS A 219 12.79 0.21 -29.41
C LYS A 219 13.87 -0.50 -28.57
N ASP A 220 14.80 0.26 -27.99
CA ASP A 220 15.99 -0.21 -27.27
C ASP A 220 15.86 -0.03 -25.74
N ASN A 221 14.71 0.43 -25.21
CA ASN A 221 14.50 0.52 -23.76
C ASN A 221 14.67 -0.86 -23.08
N LEU A 222 15.25 -0.85 -21.88
CA LEU A 222 15.41 -2.05 -21.04
C LEU A 222 14.07 -2.68 -20.63
N SER A 223 13.02 -1.86 -20.47
CA SER A 223 11.68 -2.31 -20.06
C SER A 223 10.90 -3.04 -21.16
N LYS A 224 11.53 -3.33 -22.31
CA LYS A 224 10.94 -4.14 -23.38
C LYS A 224 10.58 -5.53 -22.86
N ARG A 225 9.29 -5.88 -22.89
CA ARG A 225 8.78 -7.19 -22.48
C ARG A 225 9.13 -8.25 -23.52
N SER A 226 10.22 -8.97 -23.30
CA SER A 226 10.48 -10.28 -23.91
C SER A 226 10.00 -11.40 -22.97
N ASN A 227 9.75 -12.60 -23.49
CA ASN A 227 9.36 -13.74 -22.66
C ASN A 227 10.33 -14.01 -21.51
N GLY A 228 11.64 -13.88 -21.77
CA GLY A 228 12.68 -14.04 -20.74
C GLY A 228 12.59 -12.97 -19.65
N VAL A 229 12.36 -11.71 -20.04
CA VAL A 229 12.20 -10.59 -19.10
C VAL A 229 10.95 -10.78 -18.25
N VAL A 230 9.82 -11.16 -18.84
CA VAL A 230 8.57 -11.40 -18.10
C VAL A 230 8.72 -12.56 -17.11
N GLN A 231 9.37 -13.65 -17.50
CA GLN A 231 9.65 -14.78 -16.61
C GLN A 231 10.54 -14.37 -15.44
N GLN A 232 11.60 -13.60 -15.71
CA GLN A 232 12.48 -13.07 -14.68
C GLN A 232 11.73 -12.14 -13.71
N MET A 233 10.98 -11.18 -14.23
CA MET A 233 10.17 -10.26 -13.42
C MET A 233 9.19 -11.01 -12.52
N ASN A 234 8.49 -12.03 -13.04
CA ASN A 234 7.57 -12.83 -12.22
C ASN A 234 8.31 -13.58 -11.09
N SER A 235 9.51 -14.10 -11.35
CA SER A 235 10.35 -14.74 -10.32
C SER A 235 10.84 -13.76 -9.26
N GLU A 236 11.20 -12.54 -9.67
CA GLU A 236 11.62 -11.47 -8.77
C GLU A 236 10.43 -10.98 -7.92
N LEU A 237 9.27 -10.72 -8.54
CA LEU A 237 8.02 -10.35 -7.86
C LEU A 237 7.60 -11.40 -6.85
N TYR A 238 7.67 -12.69 -7.20
CA TYR A 238 7.45 -13.80 -6.27
C TYR A 238 8.34 -13.64 -5.03
N SER A 239 9.64 -13.45 -5.24
CA SER A 239 10.62 -13.39 -4.15
C SER A 239 10.41 -12.16 -3.26
N ILE A 240 10.10 -11.01 -3.85
CA ILE A 240 9.80 -9.75 -3.14
C ILE A 240 8.54 -9.92 -2.28
N LYS A 241 7.42 -10.31 -2.91
CA LYS A 241 6.11 -10.41 -2.27
C LYS A 241 6.09 -11.51 -1.21
N TYR A 242 6.69 -12.68 -1.48
CA TYR A 242 6.85 -13.75 -0.49
C TYR A 242 7.65 -13.26 0.72
N LYS A 243 8.83 -12.65 0.54
CA LYS A 243 9.64 -12.14 1.64
C LYS A 243 8.89 -11.09 2.47
N ASN A 244 8.19 -10.16 1.82
CA ASN A 244 7.43 -9.11 2.49
C ASN A 244 6.25 -9.68 3.29
N LEU A 245 5.44 -10.56 2.71
CA LEU A 245 4.34 -11.23 3.43
C LEU A 245 4.84 -12.16 4.55
N ASN A 246 6.03 -12.72 4.39
CA ASN A 246 6.64 -13.55 5.43
C ASN A 246 7.15 -12.72 6.62
N SER A 247 7.66 -11.52 6.36
CA SER A 247 8.33 -10.66 7.36
C SER A 247 7.49 -9.48 7.87
N ILE A 248 6.36 -9.18 7.24
CA ILE A 248 5.47 -8.09 7.66
C ILE A 248 5.04 -8.30 9.11
N SER A 249 5.09 -7.21 9.89
CA SER A 249 4.66 -7.26 11.27
C SER A 249 3.17 -7.61 11.35
N LYS A 250 2.77 -8.26 12.45
CA LYS A 250 1.37 -8.52 12.71
C LYS A 250 0.56 -7.23 12.60
N HIS A 251 1.06 -6.15 13.21
CA HIS A 251 0.44 -4.83 13.18
C HIS A 251 0.23 -4.31 11.74
N ASP A 252 1.27 -4.29 10.91
CA ASP A 252 1.16 -3.75 9.56
C ASP A 252 0.26 -4.63 8.68
N PHE A 253 0.27 -5.95 8.87
CA PHE A 253 -0.59 -6.86 8.13
C PHE A 253 -2.08 -6.55 8.33
N TYR A 254 -2.64 -6.66 9.54
CA TYR A 254 -4.08 -6.35 9.66
C TYR A 254 -4.36 -4.86 9.40
N ARG A 255 -3.42 -3.91 9.60
CA ARG A 255 -3.66 -2.52 9.15
C ARG A 255 -3.88 -2.44 7.64
N SER A 256 -3.04 -3.12 6.87
CA SER A 256 -3.08 -3.08 5.41
C SER A 256 -4.17 -3.95 4.81
N TYR A 257 -4.52 -5.08 5.44
CA TYR A 257 -5.39 -6.09 4.83
C TYR A 257 -6.68 -6.38 5.59
N TYR A 258 -7.03 -5.66 6.66
CA TYR A 258 -8.28 -5.88 7.42
C TYR A 258 -9.57 -5.87 6.58
N ARG A 259 -9.55 -5.27 5.39
CA ARG A 259 -10.70 -5.27 4.46
C ARG A 259 -10.98 -6.64 3.84
N GLU A 260 -9.95 -7.48 3.81
CA GLU A 260 -9.90 -8.77 3.13
C GLU A 260 -10.03 -9.96 4.07
N LEU A 261 -10.09 -9.72 5.38
CA LEU A 261 -10.03 -10.77 6.39
C LEU A 261 -11.40 -11.05 6.97
N ILE A 262 -11.82 -12.31 6.96
CA ILE A 262 -13.13 -12.74 7.48
C ILE A 262 -13.21 -12.52 9.00
N TYR A 263 -12.19 -12.98 9.72
CA TYR A 263 -12.20 -13.02 11.18
C TYR A 263 -11.42 -11.87 11.79
N CYS A 264 -11.92 -11.38 12.93
CA CYS A 264 -11.12 -10.55 13.81
C CYS A 264 -10.48 -11.39 14.91
N GLU A 265 -9.20 -11.16 15.17
CA GLU A 265 -8.46 -11.53 16.38
C GLU A 265 -7.91 -12.96 16.57
N GLY A 266 -6.73 -12.91 17.19
CA GLY A 266 -6.14 -13.84 18.14
C GLY A 266 -4.69 -13.42 18.40
N ALA A 267 -4.22 -13.35 19.66
CA ALA A 267 -2.80 -13.12 19.98
C ALA A 267 -1.90 -14.27 19.45
N ASN A 268 -2.50 -15.42 19.17
CA ASN A 268 -1.83 -16.61 18.67
C ASN A 268 -1.24 -16.39 17.27
N GLU A 269 0.05 -16.67 17.15
CA GLU A 269 0.83 -16.61 15.92
C GLU A 269 0.24 -17.51 14.81
N ASN A 270 -0.35 -18.65 15.16
CA ASN A 270 -0.96 -19.57 14.20
C ASN A 270 -2.19 -18.97 13.49
N TYR A 271 -2.95 -18.10 14.16
CA TYR A 271 -4.04 -17.36 13.50
C TYR A 271 -3.50 -16.34 12.51
N PHE A 272 -2.42 -15.66 12.87
CA PHE A 272 -1.79 -14.68 12.00
C PHE A 272 -1.31 -15.33 10.69
N TRP A 273 -0.62 -16.48 10.76
CA TRP A 273 -0.23 -17.22 9.56
C TRP A 273 -1.42 -17.73 8.76
N ALA A 274 -2.49 -18.17 9.42
CA ALA A 274 -3.68 -18.66 8.72
C ALA A 274 -4.37 -17.54 7.95
N ASP A 275 -4.48 -16.36 8.55
CA ASP A 275 -5.06 -15.16 7.96
C ASP A 275 -4.23 -14.68 6.74
N LYS A 276 -2.89 -14.82 6.79
CA LYS A 276 -2.02 -14.52 5.63
C LYS A 276 -2.31 -15.42 4.44
N ILE A 277 -2.35 -16.74 4.65
CA ILE A 277 -2.62 -17.68 3.55
C ILE A 277 -4.03 -17.47 3.00
N PHE A 278 -5.01 -17.25 3.88
CA PHE A 278 -6.37 -16.92 3.47
C PHE A 278 -6.39 -15.69 2.56
N PHE A 279 -5.81 -14.58 2.99
CA PHE A 279 -5.73 -13.36 2.21
C PHE A 279 -5.12 -13.60 0.81
N ILE A 280 -3.98 -14.30 0.74
CA ILE A 280 -3.31 -14.54 -0.54
C ILE A 280 -4.17 -15.41 -1.47
N ILE A 281 -4.87 -16.41 -0.95
CA ILE A 281 -5.72 -17.31 -1.75
C ILE A 281 -7.03 -16.65 -2.17
N SER A 282 -7.69 -15.89 -1.29
CA SER A 282 -9.05 -15.37 -1.53
C SER A 282 -9.08 -13.98 -2.14
N ALA A 283 -8.08 -13.14 -1.87
CA ALA A 283 -8.05 -11.76 -2.37
C ALA A 283 -7.27 -11.62 -3.69
N MET A 284 -6.58 -12.68 -4.16
CA MET A 284 -5.65 -12.57 -5.29
C MET A 284 -5.87 -13.64 -6.39
N PRO A 285 -7.05 -13.68 -7.05
CA PRO A 285 -7.41 -14.75 -7.97
C PRO A 285 -6.56 -14.82 -9.25
N TYR A 286 -5.98 -13.69 -9.68
CA TYR A 286 -5.68 -13.46 -11.10
C TYR A 286 -4.19 -13.57 -11.49
N GLU A 287 -3.27 -13.80 -10.55
CA GLU A 287 -1.85 -13.96 -10.89
C GLU A 287 -1.24 -15.24 -10.30
N ASN A 288 -0.68 -16.08 -11.17
CA ASN A 288 -0.02 -17.37 -10.82
C ASN A 288 1.04 -17.25 -9.72
N VAL A 289 1.64 -16.06 -9.56
CA VAL A 289 2.65 -15.76 -8.54
C VAL A 289 2.05 -15.89 -7.13
N TYR A 290 0.86 -15.37 -6.87
CA TYR A 290 0.28 -15.37 -5.51
C TYR A 290 -0.12 -16.77 -5.05
N ASN A 291 -0.72 -17.58 -5.92
CA ASN A 291 -1.04 -18.95 -5.56
C ASN A 291 0.22 -19.75 -5.23
N GLN A 292 1.34 -19.50 -5.93
CA GLN A 292 2.64 -20.09 -5.57
C GLN A 292 3.17 -19.57 -4.21
N ILE A 293 2.97 -18.29 -3.89
CA ILE A 293 3.32 -17.72 -2.58
C ILE A 293 2.51 -18.42 -1.48
N ALA A 294 1.19 -18.54 -1.66
CA ALA A 294 0.32 -19.23 -0.73
C ALA A 294 0.74 -20.69 -0.50
N VAL A 295 1.01 -21.44 -1.58
CA VAL A 295 1.51 -22.82 -1.49
C VAL A 295 2.80 -22.88 -0.68
N SER A 296 3.75 -21.98 -0.96
CA SER A 296 5.06 -22.01 -0.31
C SER A 296 4.95 -21.69 1.17
N MET A 297 4.20 -20.63 1.53
CA MET A 297 3.93 -20.28 2.93
C MET A 297 3.16 -21.38 3.67
N TRP A 298 2.25 -22.09 2.99
CA TRP A 298 1.55 -23.24 3.57
C TRP A 298 2.54 -24.37 3.87
N LEU A 299 3.40 -24.70 2.91
CA LEU A 299 4.40 -25.76 3.08
C LEU A 299 5.43 -25.44 4.17
N ASP A 300 5.83 -24.19 4.34
CA ASP A 300 6.75 -23.76 5.42
C ASP A 300 6.21 -24.04 6.83
N LYS A 301 4.88 -24.20 6.95
CA LYS A 301 4.18 -24.51 8.20
C LYS A 301 3.60 -25.92 8.24
N SER A 302 3.89 -26.76 7.23
CA SER A 302 3.26 -28.08 7.09
C SER A 302 3.59 -29.08 8.19
N ASP A 303 4.72 -28.92 8.88
CA ASP A 303 5.10 -29.74 10.03
C ASP A 303 4.32 -29.35 11.31
N ASP A 304 3.69 -28.17 11.35
CA ASP A 304 2.88 -27.71 12.48
C ASP A 304 1.44 -28.25 12.36
N GLN A 305 1.18 -29.38 13.01
CA GLN A 305 -0.12 -30.05 12.99
C GLN A 305 -1.25 -29.20 13.60
N GLU A 306 -0.94 -28.35 14.59
CA GLU A 306 -1.94 -27.46 15.18
C GLU A 306 -2.37 -26.40 14.16
N TYR A 307 -1.38 -25.82 13.46
CA TYR A 307 -1.60 -24.87 12.38
C TYR A 307 -2.41 -25.47 11.22
N MET A 308 -2.05 -26.67 10.76
CA MET A 308 -2.77 -27.33 9.66
C MET A 308 -4.24 -27.58 10.02
N ARG A 309 -4.49 -28.05 11.25
CA ARG A 309 -5.86 -28.20 11.77
C ARG A 309 -6.61 -26.88 11.86
N LEU A 310 -5.90 -25.78 12.18
CA LEU A 310 -6.48 -24.44 12.28
C LEU A 310 -6.91 -23.91 10.92
N LEU A 311 -6.07 -24.05 9.90
CA LEU A 311 -6.37 -23.68 8.52
C LEU A 311 -7.61 -24.40 8.01
N GLU A 312 -7.67 -25.72 8.20
CA GLU A 312 -8.81 -26.54 7.78
C GLU A 312 -10.08 -26.15 8.55
N LYS A 313 -9.99 -25.99 9.87
CA LYS A 313 -11.16 -25.64 10.70
C LYS A 313 -11.68 -24.23 10.42
N ARG A 314 -10.79 -23.25 10.20
CA ARG A 314 -11.14 -21.83 10.08
C ARG A 314 -11.54 -21.45 8.66
N TYR A 315 -10.86 -22.03 7.66
CA TYR A 315 -11.00 -21.62 6.27
C TYR A 315 -11.33 -22.78 5.33
N GLY A 316 -11.47 -24.02 5.82
CA GLY A 316 -11.70 -25.18 4.94
C GLY A 316 -10.46 -25.55 4.11
N PHE A 317 -9.31 -24.93 4.43
CA PHE A 317 -8.05 -25.11 3.74
C PHE A 317 -7.45 -26.45 4.12
N ASN A 318 -7.82 -27.49 3.38
CA ASN A 318 -7.40 -28.87 3.61
C ASN A 318 -6.36 -29.35 2.57
N ASN A 319 -5.87 -30.58 2.76
CA ASN A 319 -4.88 -31.18 1.88
C ASN A 319 -5.36 -31.35 0.43
N SER A 320 -6.67 -31.45 0.19
CA SER A 320 -7.23 -31.52 -1.16
C SER A 320 -7.03 -30.19 -1.89
N LEU A 321 -7.40 -29.07 -1.25
CA LEU A 321 -7.18 -27.73 -1.81
C LEU A 321 -5.69 -27.45 -2.02
N LEU A 322 -4.83 -27.80 -1.06
CA LEU A 322 -3.38 -27.64 -1.23
C LEU A 322 -2.84 -28.47 -2.40
N THR A 323 -3.37 -29.68 -2.61
CA THR A 323 -2.98 -30.53 -3.74
C THR A 323 -3.44 -29.94 -5.07
N GLU A 324 -4.64 -29.36 -5.11
CA GLU A 324 -5.16 -28.65 -6.27
C GLU A 324 -4.30 -27.42 -6.60
N LEU A 325 -4.02 -26.56 -5.61
CA LEU A 325 -3.15 -25.41 -5.76
C LEU A 325 -1.77 -25.81 -6.30
N LYS A 326 -1.12 -26.84 -5.71
CA LYS A 326 0.18 -27.35 -6.20
C LYS A 326 0.13 -27.85 -7.64
N ALA A 327 -0.96 -28.51 -8.04
CA ALA A 327 -1.11 -29.04 -9.40
C ALA A 327 -1.35 -27.92 -10.44
N GLN A 328 -1.83 -26.76 -9.99
CA GLN A 328 -2.20 -25.64 -10.84
C GLN A 328 -1.19 -24.47 -10.77
N THR A 329 -0.14 -24.57 -9.94
CA THR A 329 0.83 -23.48 -9.71
C THR A 329 2.28 -23.93 -9.87
N GLY A 330 3.18 -22.96 -10.00
CA GLY A 330 4.63 -23.17 -9.99
C GLY A 330 5.14 -24.17 -11.02
N LEU A 331 5.99 -25.10 -10.57
CA LEU A 331 6.60 -26.14 -11.41
C LEU A 331 5.56 -27.10 -12.01
N GLY A 332 4.45 -27.36 -11.30
CA GLY A 332 3.38 -28.21 -11.81
C GLY A 332 2.72 -27.61 -13.05
N ALA A 333 2.34 -26.33 -12.97
CA ALA A 333 1.80 -25.58 -14.11
C ALA A 333 2.83 -25.46 -15.26
N LEU A 334 4.10 -25.21 -14.93
CA LEU A 334 5.18 -25.11 -15.93
C LEU A 334 5.39 -26.43 -16.68
N LEU A 335 5.37 -27.56 -15.99
CA LEU A 335 5.49 -28.90 -16.59
C LEU A 335 4.28 -29.21 -17.48
N LEU A 336 3.06 -28.90 -17.02
CA LEU A 336 1.83 -29.08 -17.82
C LEU A 336 1.87 -28.28 -19.13
N ASN A 337 2.35 -27.03 -19.06
CA ASN A 337 2.53 -26.19 -20.24
C ASN A 337 3.59 -26.75 -21.20
N GLN A 338 4.74 -27.20 -20.68
CA GLN A 338 5.77 -27.88 -21.49
C GLN A 338 5.29 -29.17 -22.16
N LEU A 339 4.33 -29.86 -21.53
CA LEU A 339 3.68 -31.05 -22.08
C LEU A 339 2.57 -30.72 -23.09
N GLY A 340 2.36 -29.44 -23.43
CA GLY A 340 1.33 -29.00 -24.38
C GLY A 340 -0.10 -29.11 -23.84
N ILE A 341 -0.26 -29.29 -22.52
CA ILE A 341 -1.56 -29.34 -21.86
C ILE A 341 -1.98 -27.89 -21.58
N ASN A 342 -2.56 -27.25 -22.59
CA ASN A 342 -2.83 -25.80 -22.62
C ASN A 342 -4.09 -25.35 -21.85
N ASP A 343 -4.73 -26.23 -21.08
CA ASP A 343 -6.12 -26.03 -20.64
C ASP A 343 -6.29 -25.93 -19.11
N ARG A 344 -5.48 -25.08 -18.45
CA ARG A 344 -5.67 -24.81 -17.00
C ARG A 344 -5.52 -23.35 -16.56
N TYR A 345 -5.21 -22.41 -17.45
CA TYR A 345 -5.19 -20.98 -17.10
C TYR A 345 -6.59 -20.34 -17.11
N SER A 346 -7.65 -21.10 -17.41
CA SER A 346 -9.03 -20.60 -17.57
C SER A 346 -9.96 -21.00 -16.43
N TYR A 347 -9.47 -21.11 -15.20
CA TYR A 347 -10.37 -21.15 -14.07
C TYR A 347 -10.69 -19.72 -13.66
N GLU A 348 -11.97 -19.36 -13.70
CA GLU A 348 -12.50 -18.21 -12.97
C GLU A 348 -12.24 -18.47 -11.49
N TRP A 349 -11.07 -18.02 -11.00
CA TRP A 349 -10.77 -18.17 -9.58
C TRP A 349 -11.69 -17.26 -8.79
N LYS A 350 -12.29 -17.84 -7.76
CA LYS A 350 -13.32 -17.18 -6.98
C LYS A 350 -12.71 -16.01 -6.21
N GLY A 351 -13.23 -14.81 -6.44
CA GLY A 351 -12.91 -13.66 -5.61
C GLY A 351 -13.32 -13.90 -4.16
N PHE A 352 -12.90 -13.00 -3.25
CA PHE A 352 -13.19 -13.09 -1.82
C PHE A 352 -14.66 -13.44 -1.54
N GLU A 353 -15.60 -12.78 -2.21
CA GLU A 353 -17.03 -12.93 -1.99
C GLU A 353 -17.58 -14.29 -2.45
N GLU A 354 -17.06 -14.81 -3.56
CA GLU A 354 -17.42 -16.14 -4.08
C GLU A 354 -16.80 -17.26 -3.24
N TYR A 355 -15.58 -17.06 -2.76
CA TYR A 355 -14.93 -17.99 -1.86
C TYR A 355 -15.65 -18.03 -0.51
N PHE A 356 -16.05 -16.87 0.00
CA PHE A 356 -16.85 -16.77 1.21
C PHE A 356 -18.19 -17.53 1.07
N LEU A 357 -18.90 -17.34 -0.03
CA LEU A 357 -20.13 -18.09 -0.34
C LEU A 357 -19.90 -19.60 -0.31
N LEU A 358 -18.81 -20.06 -0.94
CA LEU A 358 -18.42 -21.47 -0.95
C LEU A 358 -18.20 -22.01 0.47
N LEU A 359 -17.47 -21.27 1.32
CA LEU A 359 -17.24 -21.67 2.71
C LEU A 359 -18.54 -21.79 3.51
N TYR A 360 -19.50 -20.90 3.26
CA TYR A 360 -20.81 -20.96 3.90
C TYR A 360 -21.62 -22.17 3.40
N GLU A 361 -21.66 -22.42 2.10
CA GLU A 361 -22.35 -23.57 1.50
C GLU A 361 -21.79 -24.92 2.02
N GLN A 362 -20.48 -24.97 2.28
CA GLN A 362 -19.81 -26.14 2.86
C GLN A 362 -19.93 -26.22 4.39
N ASN A 363 -20.65 -25.29 5.04
CA ASN A 363 -20.78 -25.17 6.50
C ASN A 363 -19.44 -25.01 7.26
N VAL A 364 -18.36 -24.63 6.57
CA VAL A 364 -17.08 -24.25 7.19
C VAL A 364 -17.30 -22.95 7.98
N ILE A 365 -17.96 -22.00 7.33
CA ILE A 365 -18.54 -20.81 7.96
C ILE A 365 -20.02 -21.09 8.22
N ASN A 366 -20.50 -20.76 9.42
CA ASN A 366 -21.88 -20.99 9.84
C ASN A 366 -22.40 -19.82 10.68
N GLU A 367 -23.71 -19.80 10.92
CA GLU A 367 -24.37 -18.69 11.63
C GLU A 367 -23.75 -18.41 13.02
N GLN A 368 -23.19 -19.42 13.69
CA GLN A 368 -22.52 -19.24 14.98
C GLN A 368 -21.17 -18.52 14.86
N ASN A 369 -20.35 -18.85 13.86
CA ASN A 369 -19.02 -18.26 13.70
C ASN A 369 -19.01 -16.95 12.88
N ILE A 370 -20.07 -16.68 12.11
CA ILE A 370 -20.32 -15.40 11.42
C ILE A 370 -20.30 -14.22 12.39
N SER A 371 -20.70 -14.45 13.65
CA SER A 371 -20.64 -13.45 14.72
C SER A 371 -19.24 -12.87 14.97
N ASN A 372 -18.18 -13.63 14.66
CA ASN A 372 -16.79 -13.22 14.85
C ASN A 372 -16.25 -12.39 13.68
N PHE A 373 -17.10 -12.02 12.72
CA PHE A 373 -16.66 -11.38 11.49
C PHE A 373 -16.44 -9.88 11.66
N LEU A 374 -15.46 -9.39 10.90
CA LEU A 374 -15.22 -7.96 10.73
C LEU A 374 -16.37 -7.32 9.91
N TRP A 375 -16.60 -6.03 10.13
CA TRP A 375 -17.57 -5.26 9.34
C TRP A 375 -17.18 -5.15 7.86
N ASN A 376 -15.89 -5.12 7.52
CA ASN A 376 -15.46 -4.90 6.13
C ASN A 376 -15.76 -6.07 5.19
N PRO A 377 -15.54 -7.35 5.56
CA PRO A 377 -16.08 -8.49 4.81
C PRO A 377 -17.56 -8.38 4.49
N ILE A 378 -18.36 -7.90 5.46
CA ILE A 378 -19.80 -7.73 5.29
C ILE A 378 -20.07 -6.63 4.26
N TYR A 379 -19.33 -5.52 4.32
CA TYR A 379 -19.43 -4.44 3.33
C TYR A 379 -19.05 -4.92 1.93
N ARG A 380 -17.92 -5.63 1.78
CA ARG A 380 -17.50 -6.21 0.50
C ARG A 380 -18.53 -7.19 -0.03
N PHE A 381 -19.07 -8.04 0.83
CA PHE A 381 -20.12 -8.97 0.47
C PHE A 381 -21.42 -8.24 0.07
N ALA A 382 -21.79 -7.16 0.76
CA ALA A 382 -22.90 -6.29 0.36
C ALA A 382 -22.68 -5.68 -1.03
N LEU A 383 -21.45 -5.20 -1.30
CA LEU A 383 -21.09 -4.67 -2.61
C LEU A 383 -21.23 -5.74 -3.69
N TYR A 384 -20.73 -6.96 -3.44
CA TYR A 384 -20.91 -8.08 -4.37
C TYR A 384 -22.38 -8.43 -4.59
N VAL A 385 -23.21 -8.43 -3.54
CA VAL A 385 -24.67 -8.61 -3.67
C VAL A 385 -25.26 -7.51 -4.55
N GLU A 386 -24.85 -6.25 -4.40
CA GLU A 386 -25.34 -5.14 -5.24
C GLU A 386 -24.90 -5.26 -6.69
N THR A 387 -23.66 -5.64 -6.94
CA THR A 387 -23.10 -5.66 -8.30
C THR A 387 -23.47 -6.91 -9.07
N SER A 388 -23.54 -8.07 -8.40
CA SER A 388 -23.78 -9.37 -9.04
C SER A 388 -25.19 -9.92 -8.83
N GLY A 389 -25.92 -9.44 -7.82
CA GLY A 389 -27.21 -9.99 -7.40
C GLY A 389 -27.11 -11.32 -6.64
N ASN A 390 -25.91 -11.86 -6.43
CA ASN A 390 -25.71 -13.15 -5.79
C ASN A 390 -25.70 -13.03 -4.26
N GLY A 391 -26.29 -14.01 -3.56
CA GLY A 391 -26.14 -14.13 -2.10
C GLY A 391 -27.02 -13.23 -1.23
N GLU A 392 -28.03 -12.53 -1.77
CA GLU A 392 -28.87 -11.59 -1.00
C GLU A 392 -29.53 -12.21 0.24
N LYS A 393 -30.04 -13.45 0.13
CA LYS A 393 -30.63 -14.20 1.26
C LYS A 393 -29.60 -14.49 2.34
N LEU A 394 -28.37 -14.85 1.95
CA LEU A 394 -27.28 -15.10 2.89
C LEU A 394 -26.86 -13.80 3.57
N PHE A 395 -26.70 -12.72 2.82
CA PHE A 395 -26.36 -11.40 3.35
C PHE A 395 -27.35 -10.95 4.44
N LYS A 396 -28.67 -11.05 4.17
CA LYS A 396 -29.73 -10.72 5.14
C LYS A 396 -29.60 -11.54 6.43
N LYS A 397 -29.34 -12.85 6.32
CA LYS A 397 -29.15 -13.76 7.48
C LYS A 397 -27.89 -13.45 8.28
N MET A 398 -26.76 -13.24 7.60
CA MET A 398 -25.49 -12.89 8.23
C MET A 398 -25.62 -11.59 9.01
N ARG A 399 -26.19 -10.57 8.35
CA ARG A 399 -26.46 -9.26 8.95
C ARG A 399 -27.30 -9.40 10.22
N GLN A 400 -28.42 -10.12 10.17
CA GLN A 400 -29.27 -10.36 11.34
C GLN A 400 -28.49 -11.06 12.47
N SER A 401 -27.75 -12.13 12.15
CA SER A 401 -26.99 -12.91 13.14
C SER A 401 -25.91 -12.08 13.83
N ILE A 402 -25.22 -11.22 13.09
CA ILE A 402 -24.19 -10.32 13.62
C ILE A 402 -24.81 -9.24 14.50
N CYS A 403 -25.94 -8.65 14.08
CA CYS A 403 -26.68 -7.69 14.89
C CYS A 403 -27.13 -8.32 16.22
N GLU A 404 -27.75 -9.50 16.18
CA GLU A 404 -28.21 -10.23 17.38
C GLU A 404 -27.07 -10.65 18.30
N TYR A 405 -25.95 -11.12 17.75
CA TYR A 405 -24.77 -11.44 18.55
C TYR A 405 -24.21 -10.19 19.23
N ARG A 406 -24.01 -9.10 18.48
CA ARG A 406 -23.43 -7.87 19.03
C ARG A 406 -24.31 -7.22 20.07
N LYS A 407 -25.64 -7.29 19.89
CA LYS A 407 -26.62 -6.90 20.91
C LYS A 407 -26.42 -7.70 22.21
N ARG A 408 -26.35 -9.03 22.13
CA ARG A 408 -26.08 -9.88 23.31
C ARG A 408 -24.69 -9.68 23.92
N ALA A 409 -23.69 -9.42 23.10
CA ALA A 409 -22.31 -9.18 23.53
C ALA A 409 -22.16 -7.83 24.24
N SER A 410 -22.95 -6.82 23.88
CA SER A 410 -22.96 -5.52 24.54
C SER A 410 -23.81 -5.48 25.82
N GLU A 411 -24.84 -6.32 25.91
CA GLU A 411 -25.71 -6.45 27.10
C GLU A 411 -24.98 -6.96 28.35
N ASN A 412 -23.87 -7.71 28.18
CA ASN A 412 -23.14 -8.35 29.30
C ASN A 412 -21.82 -7.67 29.69
N LYS A 413 -21.47 -6.55 29.06
CA LYS A 413 -20.19 -5.86 29.25
C LYS A 413 -20.32 -4.70 30.25
N LYS A 414 -19.32 -4.53 31.11
CA LYS A 414 -19.41 -3.67 32.31
C LYS A 414 -18.97 -2.24 32.04
N GLU A 415 -17.96 -2.05 31.19
CA GLU A 415 -17.46 -0.72 30.84
C GLU A 415 -17.80 -0.38 29.39
N LYS A 416 -18.73 0.58 29.23
CA LYS A 416 -19.16 1.11 27.95
C LYS A 416 -18.53 2.48 27.77
N ILE A 417 -17.73 2.59 26.72
CA ILE A 417 -17.23 3.87 26.23
C ILE A 417 -18.05 4.30 25.02
N ILE A 418 -18.51 5.55 25.01
CA ILE A 418 -19.10 6.17 23.84
C ILE A 418 -18.11 7.23 23.36
N HIS A 419 -17.49 6.97 22.20
CA HIS A 419 -16.63 7.92 21.51
C HIS A 419 -17.47 8.71 20.50
N ILE A 420 -17.57 10.01 20.70
CA ILE A 420 -18.28 10.92 19.81
C ILE A 420 -17.25 11.73 19.02
N LEU A 421 -17.36 11.73 17.68
CA LEU A 421 -16.66 12.71 16.85
C LEU A 421 -17.58 13.88 16.55
N CYS A 422 -17.17 15.07 16.94
CA CYS A 422 -17.93 16.28 16.73
C CYS A 422 -17.14 17.28 15.90
N ASN A 423 -17.86 18.08 15.11
CA ASN A 423 -17.32 19.29 14.52
C ASN A 423 -16.72 20.17 15.65
N SER A 424 -15.49 20.66 15.47
CA SER A 424 -14.80 21.55 16.42
C SER A 424 -15.59 22.82 16.79
N GLU A 425 -16.44 23.32 15.89
CA GLU A 425 -17.38 24.43 16.13
C GLU A 425 -18.43 24.08 17.19
N LEU A 426 -18.67 22.78 17.43
CA LEU A 426 -19.59 22.28 18.44
C LEU A 426 -18.93 22.08 19.81
N LYS A 427 -17.64 22.43 19.96
CA LYS A 427 -16.89 22.31 21.23
C LYS A 427 -17.58 23.01 22.40
N GLY A 428 -18.26 24.13 22.15
CA GLY A 428 -19.03 24.87 23.17
C GLY A 428 -20.31 24.17 23.66
N TYR A 429 -20.81 23.18 22.94
CA TYR A 429 -22.08 22.49 23.23
C TYR A 429 -21.87 21.10 23.86
N VAL A 430 -20.63 20.74 24.21
CA VAL A 430 -20.32 19.42 24.78
C VAL A 430 -21.14 19.08 26.00
N GLY A 431 -21.32 20.05 26.90
CA GLY A 431 -22.12 19.87 28.11
C GLY A 431 -23.56 19.47 27.78
N ASP A 432 -24.14 20.03 26.72
CA ASP A 432 -25.50 19.72 26.27
C ASP A 432 -25.57 18.37 25.53
N ILE A 433 -24.54 18.05 24.73
CA ILE A 433 -24.41 16.76 24.02
C ILE A 433 -24.34 15.61 25.03
N ILE A 434 -23.54 15.75 26.09
CA ILE A 434 -23.36 14.72 27.12
C ILE A 434 -24.52 14.74 28.12
N GLY A 435 -25.02 15.91 28.53
CA GLY A 435 -26.06 16.06 29.55
C GLY A 435 -27.41 15.43 29.18
N GLY A 436 -27.62 15.08 27.90
CA GLY A 436 -28.77 14.31 27.43
C GLY A 436 -28.58 12.79 27.41
N MET A 437 -27.39 12.27 27.72
CA MET A 437 -27.03 10.85 27.61
C MET A 437 -26.87 10.18 29.00
N ALA A 438 -27.22 8.89 29.10
CA ALA A 438 -27.41 8.18 30.37
C ALA A 438 -26.15 8.07 31.27
N ASP A 439 -26.38 8.16 32.59
CA ASP A 439 -25.39 8.42 33.65
C ASP A 439 -24.26 7.38 33.88
N ASP A 440 -24.33 6.19 33.27
CA ASP A 440 -23.40 5.07 33.57
C ASP A 440 -22.29 4.82 32.52
N ASN A 441 -22.25 5.57 31.42
CA ASN A 441 -21.25 5.36 30.35
C ASN A 441 -20.05 6.33 30.49
N LYS A 442 -18.88 5.92 30.02
CA LYS A 442 -17.72 6.82 29.85
C LYS A 442 -17.77 7.47 28.47
N TYR A 443 -17.68 8.79 28.41
CA TYR A 443 -17.73 9.52 27.15
C TYR A 443 -16.33 10.00 26.76
N TYR A 444 -15.95 9.74 25.52
CA TYR A 444 -14.77 10.31 24.88
C TYR A 444 -15.28 11.19 23.76
N ILE A 445 -14.79 12.42 23.66
CA ILE A 445 -15.18 13.31 22.58
C ILE A 445 -13.93 13.80 21.89
N SER A 446 -13.89 13.60 20.58
CA SER A 446 -12.83 14.12 19.73
C SER A 446 -13.42 15.15 18.78
N PHE A 447 -12.76 16.31 18.72
CA PHE A 447 -13.15 17.38 17.82
C PHE A 447 -12.40 17.29 16.51
N VAL A 448 -13.13 17.48 15.44
CA VAL A 448 -12.60 17.49 14.07
C VAL A 448 -12.85 18.89 13.49
N CYS A 449 -11.79 19.55 13.04
CA CYS A 449 -11.84 20.85 12.38
C CYS A 449 -12.13 20.67 10.88
N LYS A 450 -12.47 21.75 10.17
CA LYS A 450 -12.66 21.65 8.71
C LYS A 450 -11.31 21.44 8.03
N LYS A 451 -11.33 20.79 6.87
CA LYS A 451 -10.13 20.53 6.03
C LYS A 451 -9.26 21.77 5.79
N THR A 452 -9.88 22.94 5.67
CA THR A 452 -9.21 24.23 5.45
C THR A 452 -8.50 24.78 6.69
N GLU A 453 -8.87 24.33 7.89
CA GLU A 453 -8.36 24.82 9.18
C GLU A 453 -7.17 24.00 9.68
N TYR A 454 -6.96 22.80 9.12
CA TYR A 454 -5.90 21.88 9.51
C TYR A 454 -4.51 22.20 8.96
N PHE A 455 -4.39 23.16 8.05
CA PHE A 455 -3.10 23.55 7.50
C PHE A 455 -2.22 24.34 8.50
N ASP A 456 -2.77 24.75 9.65
CA ASP A 456 -2.10 25.66 10.59
C ASP A 456 -1.77 25.09 11.99
N THR A 457 -2.24 23.90 12.37
CA THR A 457 -2.04 23.43 13.76
C THR A 457 -1.64 21.95 13.88
N ASN A 458 -0.42 21.72 14.36
CA ASN A 458 0.16 20.41 14.72
C ASN A 458 -0.12 20.02 16.19
N VAL A 459 -1.22 20.46 16.79
CA VAL A 459 -1.41 20.37 18.25
C VAL A 459 -2.39 19.26 18.61
N ILE A 460 -1.89 18.20 19.25
CA ILE A 460 -2.71 17.31 20.08
C ILE A 460 -2.73 17.96 21.48
N SER A 461 -3.88 18.45 21.92
CA SER A 461 -4.07 18.96 23.28
C SER A 461 -5.09 18.12 24.04
N GLU A 462 -4.75 17.74 25.27
CA GLU A 462 -5.63 17.04 26.19
C GLU A 462 -6.26 18.07 27.14
N GLU A 463 -7.59 18.13 27.13
CA GLU A 463 -8.36 18.87 28.12
C GLU A 463 -9.33 17.87 28.79
N SER A 464 -9.65 18.06 30.07
CA SER A 464 -10.68 17.29 30.77
C SER A 464 -11.89 18.18 31.03
N CYS A 465 -13.11 17.71 30.79
CA CYS A 465 -14.32 18.44 31.19
C CYS A 465 -14.72 18.15 32.64
N ASP A 466 -15.45 19.09 33.24
CA ASP A 466 -16.11 18.93 34.54
C ASP A 466 -17.19 17.82 34.55
N CYS A 467 -17.56 17.33 33.36
CA CYS A 467 -18.52 16.25 33.13
C CYS A 467 -17.93 14.83 33.10
N GLY A 468 -16.63 14.66 33.40
CA GLY A 468 -15.98 13.34 33.43
C GLY A 468 -15.63 12.74 32.06
N ALA A 469 -15.80 13.50 30.97
CA ALA A 469 -15.35 13.14 29.63
C ALA A 469 -13.92 13.65 29.35
N VAL A 470 -13.19 12.89 28.53
CA VAL A 470 -11.81 13.18 28.13
C VAL A 470 -11.80 13.71 26.69
N TYR A 471 -11.23 14.90 26.49
CA TYR A 471 -11.10 15.52 25.17
C TYR A 471 -9.80 15.09 24.51
N ILE A 472 -9.87 14.67 23.25
CA ILE A 472 -8.69 14.31 22.47
C ILE A 472 -8.84 14.81 21.03
N ASP A 473 -8.01 15.77 20.61
CA ASP A 473 -7.91 16.17 19.20
C ASP A 473 -7.07 15.14 18.43
N ILE A 474 -7.65 14.48 17.42
CA ILE A 474 -6.90 13.45 16.66
C ILE A 474 -7.15 13.52 15.15
N TYR A 475 -6.42 14.38 14.45
CA TYR A 475 -6.36 14.39 12.99
C TYR A 475 -4.91 14.45 12.51
N ASP A 476 -4.54 13.51 11.65
CA ASP A 476 -3.27 13.58 10.92
C ASP A 476 -3.52 14.21 9.55
N SER A 477 -3.14 15.49 9.46
CA SER A 477 -3.22 16.30 8.25
C SER A 477 -2.45 15.70 7.07
N ARG A 478 -1.44 14.87 7.34
CA ARG A 478 -0.57 14.28 6.30
C ARG A 478 -1.21 13.09 5.59
N ASN A 479 -1.96 12.28 6.32
CA ASN A 479 -2.63 11.10 5.80
C ASN A 479 -4.14 11.31 5.58
N LYS A 480 -4.64 12.52 5.85
CA LYS A 480 -6.07 12.87 5.87
C LYS A 480 -6.90 11.94 6.79
N ALA A 481 -6.26 11.36 7.80
CA ALA A 481 -6.80 10.27 8.60
C ALA A 481 -7.03 10.73 10.04
N LEU A 482 -8.17 10.32 10.60
CA LEU A 482 -8.40 10.43 12.04
C LEU A 482 -7.67 9.25 12.68
N TYR A 483 -6.57 9.55 13.38
CA TYR A 483 -5.88 8.53 14.14
C TYR A 483 -6.70 8.23 15.39
N PHE A 484 -6.70 6.99 15.82
CA PHE A 484 -7.19 6.63 17.14
C PHE A 484 -6.02 5.99 17.84
N SER A 485 -5.30 6.81 18.61
CA SER A 485 -4.25 6.32 19.49
C SER A 485 -4.91 5.64 20.69
N TYR A 486 -5.37 4.40 20.51
CA TYR A 486 -5.75 3.55 21.64
C TYR A 486 -4.52 3.11 22.48
N GLU A 487 -3.32 3.52 22.08
CA GLU A 487 -2.08 3.41 22.86
C GLU A 487 -2.05 4.36 24.09
N GLN A 488 -2.98 5.31 24.18
CA GLN A 488 -3.09 6.27 25.30
C GLN A 488 -3.96 5.79 26.48
N GLY A 489 -4.29 4.49 26.57
CA GLY A 489 -4.84 3.90 27.80
C GLY A 489 -6.38 3.83 27.91
N ILE A 490 -7.10 3.94 26.80
CA ILE A 490 -8.55 3.67 26.76
C ILE A 490 -8.79 2.15 26.86
N ASN A 491 -9.08 1.67 28.07
CA ASN A 491 -9.48 0.28 28.33
C ASN A 491 -11.01 0.20 28.49
N ALA A 492 -11.72 -0.39 27.53
CA ALA A 492 -13.14 -0.70 27.71
C ALA A 492 -13.53 -2.03 27.08
N ASP A 493 -14.58 -2.61 27.65
CA ASP A 493 -15.20 -3.81 27.13
C ASP A 493 -15.94 -3.51 25.81
N VAL A 494 -16.63 -2.37 25.70
CA VAL A 494 -17.33 -1.91 24.49
C VAL A 494 -16.98 -0.45 24.20
N VAL A 495 -16.71 -0.14 22.94
CA VAL A 495 -16.67 1.23 22.42
C VAL A 495 -17.81 1.39 21.41
N TYR A 496 -18.63 2.42 21.58
CA TYR A 496 -19.62 2.90 20.62
C TYR A 496 -19.08 4.13 19.94
N TYR A 497 -19.36 4.28 18.65
CA TYR A 497 -18.88 5.40 17.86
C TYR A 497 -20.06 6.20 17.31
N VAL A 498 -20.05 7.53 17.50
CA VAL A 498 -21.09 8.44 17.03
C VAL A 498 -20.47 9.55 16.17
N ASP A 499 -20.85 9.62 14.90
CA ASP A 499 -20.42 10.67 13.96
C ASP A 499 -21.39 11.87 14.00
N CYS A 500 -20.90 13.05 14.36
CA CYS A 500 -21.62 14.32 14.37
C CYS A 500 -20.92 15.38 13.51
N LEU A 501 -20.17 14.97 12.49
CA LEU A 501 -19.37 15.87 11.67
C LEU A 501 -20.22 16.60 10.60
N GLY A 502 -21.25 15.95 10.05
CA GLY A 502 -22.06 16.50 8.95
C GLY A 502 -21.36 16.39 7.59
N ASP A 503 -22.03 16.82 6.51
CA ASP A 503 -21.63 16.53 5.12
C ASP A 503 -20.33 17.23 4.66
N GLU A 504 -19.80 18.19 5.42
CA GLU A 504 -18.63 19.00 5.06
C GLU A 504 -17.27 18.35 5.45
N TYR A 505 -17.28 17.19 6.12
CA TYR A 505 -16.09 16.54 6.66
C TYR A 505 -15.65 15.32 5.86
N GLU A 506 -14.38 15.27 5.45
CA GLU A 506 -13.75 14.10 4.82
C GLU A 506 -13.02 13.25 5.88
N CYS A 507 -13.75 12.44 6.67
CA CYS A 507 -13.12 11.34 7.39
C CYS A 507 -12.82 10.21 6.39
N THR A 508 -11.54 10.04 6.05
CA THR A 508 -11.14 9.14 4.97
C THR A 508 -10.89 7.70 5.39
N ASP A 509 -10.38 7.51 6.61
CA ASP A 509 -10.15 6.20 7.24
C ASP A 509 -10.19 6.34 8.76
N MET A 510 -10.87 5.42 9.44
CA MET A 510 -10.71 5.23 10.89
C MET A 510 -9.90 3.97 11.13
N LEU A 511 -8.68 4.21 11.59
CA LEU A 511 -7.66 3.20 11.74
C LEU A 511 -7.76 2.61 13.17
N ARG A 512 -8.45 1.46 13.29
CA ARG A 512 -8.60 0.64 14.51
C ARG A 512 -7.31 0.41 15.32
N GLY A 513 -7.29 0.72 16.62
CA GLY A 513 -6.22 0.27 17.52
C GLY A 513 -6.20 -1.25 17.67
N TYR A 514 -5.04 -1.88 17.47
CA TYR A 514 -4.83 -3.29 17.79
C TYR A 514 -4.95 -3.48 19.30
N SER A 515 -6.06 -4.03 19.78
CA SER A 515 -6.23 -4.66 21.11
C SER A 515 -7.66 -4.61 21.63
N LEU A 516 -8.53 -3.79 21.07
CA LEU A 516 -9.86 -3.57 21.65
C LEU A 516 -10.93 -4.38 20.91
N GLY A 517 -11.69 -5.12 21.72
CA GLY A 517 -12.94 -5.78 21.36
C GLY A 517 -14.07 -4.79 21.10
N VAL A 518 -13.80 -3.79 20.25
CA VAL A 518 -14.76 -2.81 19.73
C VAL A 518 -15.83 -3.59 18.99
N THR A 519 -16.96 -3.79 19.67
CA THR A 519 -18.07 -4.62 19.16
C THR A 519 -18.93 -3.89 18.14
N GLN A 520 -18.88 -2.55 18.05
CA GLN A 520 -19.75 -1.77 17.17
C GLN A 520 -19.04 -0.53 16.60
N MET A 521 -19.06 -0.38 15.27
CA MET A 521 -18.63 0.81 14.56
C MET A 521 -19.60 1.02 13.40
N ALA A 522 -20.13 2.22 13.24
CA ALA A 522 -20.84 2.64 12.04
C ALA A 522 -20.12 3.90 11.54
N LEU A 523 -19.46 3.77 10.38
CA LEU A 523 -18.80 4.90 9.75
C LEU A 523 -19.12 4.93 8.27
N ILE A 524 -19.75 6.01 7.82
CA ILE A 524 -20.25 6.12 6.46
C ILE A 524 -19.92 7.52 5.96
N SER A 525 -18.74 7.65 5.37
CA SER A 525 -18.31 8.86 4.68
C SER A 525 -18.90 8.88 3.27
N LYS A 526 -20.06 9.54 3.08
CA LYS A 526 -20.79 9.58 1.80
C LYS A 526 -19.95 10.14 0.64
N SER A 527 -18.95 10.99 0.92
CA SER A 527 -18.12 11.69 -0.06
C SER A 527 -17.06 10.82 -0.75
N ARG A 528 -16.71 9.64 -0.21
CA ARG A 528 -15.80 8.67 -0.86
C ARG A 528 -16.50 7.66 -1.77
N PHE A 529 -17.82 7.59 -1.73
CA PHE A 529 -18.60 6.65 -2.54
C PHE A 529 -19.15 7.38 -3.77
N SER A 530 -18.24 7.66 -4.71
CA SER A 530 -18.60 8.29 -5.99
C SER A 530 -19.43 7.36 -6.89
N ASP A 531 -19.56 6.08 -6.53
CA ASP A 531 -20.38 5.10 -7.24
C ASP A 531 -21.68 4.78 -6.48
N LYS A 532 -22.80 4.84 -7.21
CA LYS A 532 -24.15 4.52 -6.75
C LYS A 532 -24.25 3.11 -6.15
N ASN A 533 -23.46 2.14 -6.63
CA ASN A 533 -23.47 0.78 -6.10
C ASN A 533 -22.87 0.70 -4.68
N GLN A 534 -21.79 1.43 -4.43
CA GLN A 534 -21.18 1.52 -3.10
C GLN A 534 -22.14 2.20 -2.12
N LEU A 535 -22.82 3.27 -2.54
CA LEU A 535 -23.84 3.94 -1.74
C LEU A 535 -25.01 3.00 -1.40
N ASN A 536 -25.51 2.22 -2.36
CA ASN A 536 -26.58 1.25 -2.13
C ASN A 536 -26.17 0.13 -1.18
N ALA A 537 -24.94 -0.41 -1.33
CA ALA A 537 -24.40 -1.43 -0.44
C ALA A 537 -24.36 -0.93 1.01
N ILE A 538 -24.03 0.34 1.19
CA ILE A 538 -24.01 1.01 2.49
C ILE A 538 -25.41 1.21 3.05
N CYS A 539 -26.35 1.74 2.26
CA CYS A 539 -27.73 1.89 2.70
C CYS A 539 -28.29 0.53 3.16
N ARG A 540 -27.99 -0.56 2.42
CA ARG A 540 -28.34 -1.93 2.81
C ARG A 540 -27.67 -2.42 4.07
N ILE A 541 -26.56 -1.85 4.50
CA ILE A 541 -25.95 -2.10 5.80
C ILE A 541 -26.65 -1.25 6.87
N MET A 542 -26.91 0.03 6.59
CA MET A 542 -27.52 1.02 7.49
C MET A 542 -28.97 0.74 7.86
N ASP A 543 -29.79 0.28 6.92
CA ASP A 543 -31.26 0.22 7.05
C ASP A 543 -31.78 -0.68 8.21
N ASN A 544 -30.91 -1.35 8.96
CA ASN A 544 -31.20 -2.28 10.07
C ASN A 544 -30.07 -2.19 11.12
N VAL A 545 -29.31 -1.08 11.15
CA VAL A 545 -28.64 -0.66 12.38
C VAL A 545 -29.76 -0.14 13.27
N ASP A 546 -30.58 -1.04 13.82
CA ASP A 546 -31.69 -0.73 14.74
C ASP A 546 -31.15 -0.25 16.13
N PHE A 547 -29.92 0.26 16.15
CA PHE A 547 -29.19 0.65 17.35
C PHE A 547 -27.99 1.56 17.00
N LEU A 548 -28.25 2.66 16.30
CA LEU A 548 -27.96 3.95 16.95
C LEU A 548 -29.22 4.28 17.76
#